data_AF-A0A7C3DEW0-F1
#
_entry.id   AF-A0A7C3DEW0-F1
#
_cell.length_a   1.000
_cell.length_b   1.000
_cell.length_c   1.000
_cell.angle_alpha   90.00
_cell.angle_beta   90.00
_cell.angle_gamma   90.00
#
_symmetry.space_group_name_H-M   'P 1'
#
loop_
_entity.id
_entity.type
_entity.pdbx_description
1 polymer ?
#
loop_
_entity_poly.entity_id
_entity_poly.type
_entity_poly.pdbx_seq_one_letter_code
_entity_poly.pdbx_strand_id
1 'polypeptide(L)'
;MLIVAALLAALNSSASPCALAQWAMGRGEKPAVLDIAVMQVEERGAGPARLAWQDPDVEIWVRPLDDGETALMLVNRAKRPVSADVIWRELGLGEKRAILRVFDVLKRKNLGKVHGGFAHRLEAGSCALFRLEP
;
A
#
# COMPACT_ATOMS: atom_id res chain seq x y z
N MET A 1 19.37 -17.44 -33.35
CA MET A 1 19.93 -16.62 -32.25
C MET A 1 18.94 -15.52 -31.81
N LEU A 2 17.62 -15.75 -31.83
CA LEU A 2 16.59 -14.80 -31.35
C LEU A 2 15.72 -15.33 -30.20
N ILE A 3 15.82 -16.62 -29.88
CA ILE A 3 14.96 -17.27 -28.87
C ILE A 3 15.51 -17.09 -27.44
N VAL A 4 16.82 -16.83 -27.29
CA VAL A 4 17.45 -16.70 -25.97
C VAL A 4 17.19 -15.32 -25.33
N ALA A 5 16.99 -14.26 -26.13
CA ALA A 5 16.77 -12.91 -25.60
C ALA A 5 15.38 -12.74 -24.95
N ALA A 6 14.34 -13.43 -25.45
CA ALA A 6 13.01 -13.40 -24.84
C ALA A 6 12.94 -14.21 -23.53
N LEU A 7 13.81 -15.20 -23.35
CA LEU A 7 13.86 -16.04 -22.16
C LEU A 7 14.59 -15.36 -20.97
N LEU A 8 15.46 -14.38 -21.25
CA LEU A 8 16.22 -13.66 -20.22
C LEU A 8 15.42 -12.55 -19.51
N ALA A 9 14.34 -12.03 -20.12
CA ALA A 9 13.46 -11.05 -19.47
C ALA A 9 12.51 -11.69 -18.44
N ALA A 10 12.30 -13.01 -18.51
CA ALA A 10 11.37 -13.72 -17.64
C ALA A 10 12.00 -14.17 -16.30
N LEU A 11 13.33 -14.12 -16.16
CA LEU A 11 14.05 -14.73 -15.03
C LEU A 11 14.30 -13.80 -13.83
N ASN A 12 13.83 -12.54 -13.86
CA ASN A 12 14.03 -11.57 -12.77
C ASN A 12 12.77 -10.76 -12.42
N SER A 13 11.57 -11.30 -12.66
CA SER A 13 10.33 -10.57 -12.36
C SER A 13 9.99 -10.62 -10.87
N SER A 14 10.70 -9.85 -10.05
CA SER A 14 10.14 -9.47 -8.75
C SER A 14 8.80 -8.78 -9.02
N ALA A 15 7.75 -9.22 -8.34
CA ALA A 15 6.46 -8.57 -8.48
C ALA A 15 6.58 -7.08 -8.19
N SER A 16 5.89 -6.26 -8.98
CA SER A 16 5.97 -4.82 -8.81
C SER A 16 5.47 -4.45 -7.40
N PRO A 17 5.98 -3.36 -6.80
CA PRO A 17 5.49 -2.89 -5.50
C PRO A 17 3.97 -2.69 -5.48
N CYS A 18 3.38 -2.28 -6.60
CA CYS A 18 1.92 -2.21 -6.76
C CYS A 18 1.24 -3.57 -6.75
N ALA A 19 1.79 -4.59 -7.42
CA ALA A 19 1.21 -5.93 -7.42
C ALA A 19 1.23 -6.53 -6.00
N LEU A 20 2.33 -6.35 -5.28
CA LEU A 20 2.45 -6.73 -3.87
C LEU A 20 1.42 -6.02 -2.99
N ALA A 21 1.30 -4.70 -3.13
CA ALA A 21 0.33 -3.91 -2.37
C ALA A 21 -1.12 -4.30 -2.68
N GLN A 22 -1.46 -4.49 -3.96
CA GLN A 22 -2.80 -4.92 -4.37
C GLN A 22 -3.16 -6.29 -3.82
N TRP A 23 -2.23 -7.26 -3.88
CA TRP A 23 -2.43 -8.58 -3.30
C TRP A 23 -2.64 -8.51 -1.78
N ALA A 24 -1.79 -7.78 -1.05
CA ALA A 24 -1.96 -7.58 0.39
C ALA A 24 -3.28 -6.91 0.79
N MET A 25 -3.85 -6.10 -0.10
CA MET A 25 -5.18 -5.50 0.09
C MET A 25 -6.32 -6.41 -0.37
N GLY A 26 -6.06 -7.65 -0.79
CA GLY A 26 -7.06 -8.60 -1.28
C GLY A 26 -7.65 -8.22 -2.65
N ARG A 27 -6.91 -7.45 -3.46
CA ARG A 27 -7.37 -6.85 -4.73
C ARG A 27 -6.55 -7.27 -5.95
N GLY A 28 -5.67 -8.25 -5.81
CA GLY A 28 -4.81 -8.73 -6.88
C GLY A 28 -4.47 -10.20 -6.72
N GLU A 29 -3.94 -10.80 -7.78
CA GLU A 29 -3.44 -12.17 -7.76
C GLU A 29 -2.21 -12.30 -6.87
N LYS A 30 -2.01 -13.49 -6.29
CA LYS A 30 -0.84 -13.79 -5.46
C LYS A 30 0.45 -13.69 -6.29
N PRO A 31 1.40 -12.82 -5.92
CA PRO A 31 2.68 -12.73 -6.60
C PRO A 31 3.53 -14.01 -6.50
N ALA A 32 4.33 -14.27 -7.53
CA ALA A 32 5.27 -15.40 -7.53
C ALA A 32 6.41 -15.23 -6.49
N VAL A 33 6.85 -14.00 -6.29
CA VAL A 33 7.85 -13.64 -5.27
C VAL A 33 7.15 -12.88 -4.16
N LEU A 34 7.30 -13.38 -2.92
CA LEU A 34 6.65 -12.83 -1.75
C LEU A 34 7.63 -12.03 -0.88
N ASP A 35 7.10 -10.97 -0.27
CA ASP A 35 7.74 -10.21 0.79
C ASP A 35 7.04 -10.55 2.11
N ILE A 36 7.80 -10.91 3.14
CA ILE A 36 7.23 -11.31 4.45
C ILE A 36 6.36 -10.20 5.03
N ALA A 37 6.77 -8.93 4.92
CA ALA A 37 5.99 -7.82 5.47
C ALA A 37 4.66 -7.63 4.72
N VAL A 38 4.65 -7.93 3.42
CA VAL A 38 3.44 -7.90 2.58
C VAL A 38 2.52 -9.08 2.90
N MET A 39 3.09 -10.28 3.04
CA MET A 39 2.34 -11.48 3.45
C MET A 39 1.63 -11.27 4.78
N GLN A 40 2.32 -10.69 5.77
CA GLN A 40 1.73 -10.40 7.08
C GLN A 40 0.51 -9.49 7.00
N VAL A 41 0.47 -8.54 6.07
CA VAL A 41 -0.73 -7.69 5.85
C VAL A 41 -1.86 -8.49 5.22
N GLU A 42 -1.55 -9.38 4.28
CA GLU A 42 -2.54 -10.21 3.61
C GLU A 42 -3.21 -11.19 4.58
N GLU A 43 -2.39 -11.95 5.31
CA GLU A 43 -2.80 -12.99 6.26
C GLU A 43 -3.66 -12.44 7.40
N ARG A 44 -3.39 -11.21 7.83
CA ARG A 44 -4.08 -10.53 8.94
C ARG A 44 -5.31 -9.73 8.53
N GLY A 45 -5.65 -9.70 7.24
CA GLY A 45 -6.76 -8.88 6.78
C GLY A 45 -8.11 -9.37 7.30
N ALA A 46 -8.76 -8.58 8.16
CA ALA A 46 -10.01 -8.93 8.83
C ALA A 46 -11.28 -8.71 7.98
N GLY A 47 -11.12 -8.31 6.71
CA GLY A 47 -12.22 -8.03 5.80
C GLY A 47 -11.73 -7.50 4.45
N PRO A 48 -12.63 -7.18 3.52
CA PRO A 48 -12.26 -6.60 2.24
C PRO A 48 -11.69 -5.18 2.42
N ALA A 49 -10.74 -4.80 1.56
CA ALA A 49 -10.32 -3.42 1.45
C ALA A 49 -11.49 -2.55 0.93
N ARG A 50 -11.68 -1.38 1.54
CA ARG A 50 -12.61 -0.35 1.05
C ARG A 50 -11.85 0.81 0.44
N LEU A 51 -12.41 1.39 -0.62
CA LEU A 51 -11.96 2.67 -1.13
C LEU A 51 -12.39 3.76 -0.13
N ALA A 52 -11.44 4.41 0.50
CA ALA A 52 -11.71 5.44 1.50
C ALA A 52 -11.82 6.83 0.89
N TRP A 53 -11.04 7.10 -0.16
CA TRP A 53 -11.03 8.37 -0.86
C TRP A 53 -10.44 8.19 -2.27
N GLN A 54 -10.88 9.01 -3.23
CA GLN A 54 -10.25 9.11 -4.54
C GLN A 54 -10.46 10.48 -5.18
N ASP A 55 -9.55 10.82 -6.08
CA ASP A 55 -9.73 11.82 -7.13
C ASP A 55 -9.30 11.20 -8.49
N PRO A 56 -9.22 11.97 -9.60
CA PRO A 56 -8.80 11.42 -10.89
C PRO A 56 -7.38 10.82 -10.92
N ASP A 57 -6.49 11.25 -10.02
CA ASP A 57 -5.06 10.94 -10.03
C ASP A 57 -4.65 9.98 -8.91
N VAL A 58 -5.39 9.92 -7.79
CA VAL A 58 -5.03 9.17 -6.59
C VAL A 58 -6.21 8.39 -6.05
N GLU A 59 -5.95 7.15 -5.63
CA GLU A 59 -6.87 6.38 -4.78
C GLU A 59 -6.23 6.08 -3.42
N ILE A 60 -7.04 6.15 -2.36
CA ILE A 60 -6.67 5.76 -1.00
C ILE A 60 -7.60 4.64 -0.56
N TRP A 61 -7.01 3.48 -0.28
CA TRP A 61 -7.70 2.29 0.18
C TRP A 61 -7.32 1.97 1.60
N VAL A 62 -8.28 1.44 2.37
CA VAL A 62 -8.03 0.99 3.74
C VAL A 62 -8.61 -0.41 3.96
N ARG A 63 -7.94 -1.21 4.77
CA ARG A 63 -8.36 -2.56 5.14
C ARG A 63 -8.11 -2.78 6.63
N PRO A 64 -9.12 -3.15 7.43
CA PRO A 64 -8.90 -3.49 8.84
C PRO A 64 -8.05 -4.77 8.94
N LEU A 65 -7.18 -4.81 9.95
CA LEU A 65 -6.40 -5.99 10.32
C LEU A 65 -6.95 -6.59 11.63
N ASP A 66 -6.68 -7.88 11.84
CA ASP A 66 -7.21 -8.71 12.93
C ASP A 66 -6.82 -8.28 14.36
N ASP A 67 -5.72 -7.54 14.50
CA ASP A 67 -5.22 -7.01 15.77
C ASP A 67 -5.66 -5.57 16.07
N GLY A 68 -6.58 -5.02 15.27
CA GLY A 68 -7.08 -3.65 15.41
C GLY A 68 -6.26 -2.61 14.66
N GLU A 69 -5.17 -3.01 13.99
CA GLU A 69 -4.47 -2.15 13.06
C GLU A 69 -5.24 -1.93 11.76
N THR A 70 -4.79 -0.98 10.95
CA THR A 70 -5.33 -0.73 9.62
C THR A 70 -4.22 -0.73 8.57
N ALA A 71 -4.40 -1.50 7.50
CA ALA A 71 -3.60 -1.35 6.30
C ALA A 71 -4.14 -0.20 5.45
N LEU A 72 -3.26 0.66 4.97
CA LEU A 72 -3.57 1.80 4.10
C LEU A 72 -2.73 1.71 2.84
N MET A 73 -3.38 1.71 1.68
CA MET A 73 -2.73 1.66 0.38
C MET A 73 -3.03 2.93 -0.41
N LEU A 74 -1.99 3.51 -0.98
CA LEU A 74 -2.07 4.63 -1.90
C LEU A 74 -1.77 4.16 -3.31
N VAL A 75 -2.54 4.61 -4.29
CA VAL A 75 -2.34 4.28 -5.70
C VAL A 75 -2.31 5.57 -6.52
N ASN A 76 -1.22 5.81 -7.23
CA ASN A 76 -1.14 6.88 -8.22
C ASN A 76 -1.64 6.35 -9.57
N ARG A 77 -2.77 6.88 -10.04
CA ARG A 77 -3.37 6.60 -11.36
C ARG A 77 -2.83 7.51 -12.46
N ALA A 78 -2.17 8.60 -12.11
CA ALA A 78 -1.61 9.54 -13.06
C ALA A 78 -0.33 9.03 -13.73
N LYS A 79 -0.04 9.59 -14.91
CA LYS A 79 1.23 9.39 -15.65
C LYS A 79 2.35 10.33 -15.19
N ARG A 80 2.18 10.96 -14.03
CA ARG A 80 3.12 11.93 -13.44
C ARG A 80 3.22 11.69 -11.94
N PRO A 81 4.26 12.19 -11.27
CA PRO A 81 4.31 12.16 -9.81
C PRO A 81 3.18 12.99 -9.18
N VAL A 82 2.67 12.51 -8.05
CA VAL A 82 1.59 13.15 -7.29
C VAL A 82 1.92 13.11 -5.80
N SER A 83 1.32 14.02 -5.03
CA SER A 83 1.31 13.96 -3.57
C SER A 83 -0.08 13.54 -3.14
N ALA A 84 -0.17 12.49 -2.33
CA ALA A 84 -1.41 12.04 -1.72
C ALA A 84 -1.45 12.51 -0.26
N ASP A 85 -2.48 13.26 0.10
CA ASP A 85 -2.70 13.73 1.45
C ASP A 85 -3.58 12.72 2.21
N VAL A 86 -3.00 12.11 3.25
CA VAL A 86 -3.66 11.12 4.10
C VAL A 86 -4.04 11.81 5.39
N ILE A 87 -5.33 12.09 5.60
CA ILE A 87 -5.83 12.76 6.80
C ILE A 87 -6.67 11.77 7.60
N TRP A 88 -6.20 11.42 8.81
CA TRP A 88 -6.80 10.38 9.66
C TRP A 88 -8.30 10.57 9.85
N ARG A 89 -8.69 11.79 10.22
CA ARG A 89 -10.08 12.15 10.49
C ARG A 89 -10.98 11.99 9.26
N GLU A 90 -10.48 12.34 8.08
CA GLU A 90 -11.26 12.27 6.83
C GLU A 90 -11.44 10.82 6.37
N LEU A 91 -10.44 9.97 6.63
CA LEU A 91 -10.48 8.55 6.32
C LEU A 91 -11.21 7.71 7.38
N GLY A 92 -11.64 8.33 8.49
CA GLY A 92 -12.25 7.65 9.63
C GLY A 92 -11.28 6.75 10.39
N LEU A 93 -10.00 7.14 10.45
CA LEU A 93 -8.92 6.40 11.10
C LEU A 93 -8.61 7.01 12.46
N GLY A 94 -8.67 6.17 13.50
CA GLY A 94 -8.49 6.58 14.89
C GLY A 94 -9.54 7.57 15.41
N GLU A 95 -9.41 7.99 16.67
CA GLU A 95 -10.30 8.98 17.28
C GLU A 95 -9.99 10.42 16.83
N LYS A 96 -10.77 11.41 17.27
CA LYS A 96 -10.70 12.83 16.85
C LYS A 96 -9.31 13.50 16.98
N ARG A 97 -8.33 12.88 17.64
CA ARG A 97 -6.92 13.31 17.77
C ARG A 97 -5.93 12.13 17.64
N ALA A 98 -6.15 11.24 16.68
CA ALA A 98 -5.33 10.04 16.51
C ALA A 98 -3.84 10.37 16.28
N ILE A 99 -2.99 9.71 17.08
CA ILE A 99 -1.55 9.61 16.87
C ILE A 99 -1.31 8.16 16.48
N LEU A 100 -1.13 7.89 15.19
CA LEU A 100 -0.91 6.52 14.73
C LEU A 100 0.58 6.26 14.55
N ARG A 101 1.06 5.06 14.87
CA ARG A 101 2.37 4.61 14.42
C ARG A 101 2.25 4.12 12.98
N VAL A 102 3.14 4.61 12.13
CA VAL A 102 3.10 4.33 10.69
C VAL A 102 4.31 3.50 10.29
N PHE A 103 4.07 2.34 9.66
CA PHE A 103 5.10 1.49 9.08
C PHE A 103 4.90 1.40 7.57
N ASP A 104 5.89 1.80 6.78
CA ASP A 104 5.93 1.59 5.32
C ASP A 104 6.31 0.13 5.04
N VAL A 105 5.34 -0.63 4.56
CA VAL A 105 5.45 -2.08 4.37
C VAL A 105 6.38 -2.42 3.22
N LEU A 106 6.25 -1.71 2.08
CA LEU A 106 7.04 -1.98 0.87
C LEU A 106 8.51 -1.60 1.06
N LYS A 107 8.79 -0.57 1.87
CA LYS A 107 10.17 -0.13 2.20
C LYS A 107 10.70 -0.73 3.50
N ARG A 108 9.90 -1.53 4.22
CA ARG A 108 10.18 -2.08 5.55
C ARG A 108 10.71 -1.03 6.53
N LYS A 109 10.08 0.13 6.54
CA LYS A 109 10.57 1.31 7.25
C LYS A 109 9.54 1.81 8.26
N ASN A 110 9.94 1.90 9.51
CA ASN A 110 9.16 2.58 10.53
C ASN A 110 9.26 4.11 10.33
N LEU A 111 8.12 4.78 10.19
CA LEU A 111 8.01 6.23 10.02
C LEU A 111 7.70 6.94 11.35
N GLY A 112 7.52 6.18 12.43
CA GLY A 112 7.27 6.70 13.77
C GLY A 112 5.81 7.09 14.01
N LYS A 113 5.60 7.94 15.01
CA LYS A 113 4.28 8.46 15.40
C LYS A 113 3.91 9.64 14.51
N VAL A 114 2.71 9.62 13.94
CA VAL A 114 2.20 10.64 13.03
C VAL A 114 0.88 11.19 13.54
N HIS A 115 0.84 12.52 13.72
CA HIS A 115 -0.31 13.25 14.23
C HIS A 115 -1.22 13.70 13.09
N GLY A 116 -2.50 13.35 13.14
CA GLY A 116 -3.54 13.87 12.24
C GLY A 116 -3.48 13.40 10.77
N GLY A 117 -2.31 13.06 10.25
CA GLY A 117 -2.13 12.62 8.88
C GLY A 117 -0.72 12.86 8.34
N PHE A 118 -0.49 12.52 7.07
CA PHE A 118 0.76 12.81 6.36
C PHE A 118 0.53 12.96 4.85
N ALA A 119 1.44 13.67 4.19
CA ALA A 119 1.53 13.71 2.73
C ALA A 119 2.56 12.67 2.25
N HIS A 120 2.25 11.95 1.17
CA HIS A 120 3.17 11.00 0.55
C HIS A 120 3.32 11.25 -0.94
N ARG A 121 4.57 11.39 -1.39
CA ARG A 121 4.87 11.48 -2.83
C ARG A 121 4.87 10.09 -3.45
N LEU A 122 4.13 9.93 -4.54
CA LEU A 122 4.10 8.74 -5.38
C LEU A 122 4.61 9.10 -6.77
N GLU A 123 5.50 8.27 -7.30
CA GLU A 123 5.91 8.35 -8.69
C GLU A 123 4.78 7.87 -9.61
N ALA A 124 4.84 8.19 -10.90
CA ALA A 124 3.82 7.84 -11.89
C ALA A 124 3.48 6.34 -11.85
N GLY A 125 2.19 6.01 -11.72
CA GLY A 125 1.73 4.61 -11.68
C GLY A 125 2.16 3.78 -10.46
N SER A 126 2.80 4.40 -9.46
CA SER A 126 3.31 3.69 -8.29
C SER A 126 2.28 3.56 -7.16
N CYS A 127 2.59 2.69 -6.20
CA CYS A 127 1.77 2.43 -5.03
C CYS A 127 2.62 2.46 -3.77
N ALA A 128 1.98 2.77 -2.65
CA ALA A 128 2.56 2.63 -1.31
C ALA A 128 1.60 1.81 -0.44
N LEU A 129 2.15 1.06 0.51
CA LEU A 129 1.39 0.29 1.50
C LEU A 129 1.93 0.58 2.90
N PHE A 130 1.02 0.91 3.80
CA PHE A 130 1.32 1.24 5.19
C PHE A 130 0.51 0.37 6.14
N ARG A 131 1.11 0.08 7.29
CA ARG A 131 0.41 -0.41 8.49
C ARG A 131 0.27 0.74 9.47
N LEU A 132 -0.93 0.89 10.02
CA LEU A 132 -1.31 1.95 10.94
C LEU A 132 -1.74 1.32 12.27
N GLU A 133 -0.99 1.61 13.32
CA GLU A 133 -1.25 1.14 14.68
C GLU A 133 -1.76 2.31 15.55
N PRO A 134 -2.87 2.14 16.29
CA PRO A 134 -3.39 3.13 17.24
C PRO A 134 -2.44 3.61 18.34
#